data_AF-A0A7Y4Z0L6-F1
#
_entry.id   AF-A0A7Y4Z0L6-F1
#
_cell.length_a   1.000
_cell.length_b   1.000
_cell.length_c   1.000
_cell.angle_alpha   90.00
_cell.angle_beta   90.00
_cell.angle_gamma   90.00
#
_symmetry.space_group_name_H-M   'P 1'
#
loop_
_entity.id
_entity.type
_entity.pdbx_description
1 polymer ?
#
loop_
_entity_poly.entity_id
_entity_poly.type
_entity_poly.pdbx_seq_one_letter_code
_entity_poly.pdbx_strand_id
1 'polypeptide(L)'
;MIDTTLNFLTQEINTFLKIKNNTPNEDKIVLSSIASESGLVIPNKSLGLSLINIEEERVFKEQRAAYLNDNGKTQSYNPELRLNLYILITSNFQDKLKEDPTDDYREGLKQLSNVILFFQSKNVFTNENSPLLASLDPNIQKIIVELYSYSFEQLYNFWSVVGTKYLPSVLYKVRMLRFQGGSVDTELPVASGVDLNNSTVN
;
A
#
# COMPACT_ATOMS: atom_id res chain seq x y z
N MET A 1 -4.00 7.65 -4.19
CA MET A 1 -3.29 6.37 -4.33
C MET A 1 -2.73 5.83 -3.02
N ILE A 2 -1.63 6.36 -2.42
CA ILE A 2 -1.06 5.76 -1.19
C ILE A 2 -2.04 5.92 -0.02
N ASP A 3 -2.42 7.16 0.30
CA ASP A 3 -3.46 7.47 1.28
C ASP A 3 -4.72 6.61 1.06
N THR A 4 -5.23 6.61 -0.17
CA THR A 4 -6.43 5.87 -0.55
C THR A 4 -6.32 4.36 -0.29
N THR A 5 -5.21 3.74 -0.67
CA THR A 5 -4.94 2.31 -0.43
C THR A 5 -4.89 2.00 1.06
N LEU A 6 -4.20 2.82 1.86
CA LEU A 6 -4.06 2.56 3.29
C LEU A 6 -5.36 2.81 4.04
N ASN A 7 -6.12 3.85 3.66
CA ASN A 7 -7.46 4.11 4.18
C ASN A 7 -8.43 2.97 3.83
N PHE A 8 -8.42 2.51 2.58
CA PHE A 8 -9.21 1.35 2.14
C PHE A 8 -8.90 0.09 2.98
N LEU A 9 -7.62 -0.27 3.13
CA LEU A 9 -7.24 -1.42 3.94
C LEU A 9 -7.65 -1.25 5.41
N THR A 10 -7.51 -0.05 5.97
CA THR A 10 -7.96 0.26 7.34
C THR A 10 -9.46 0.01 7.51
N GLN A 11 -10.28 0.44 6.54
CA GLN A 11 -11.73 0.25 6.57
C GLN A 11 -12.14 -1.23 6.41
N GLU A 12 -11.51 -1.97 5.50
CA GLU A 12 -11.78 -3.40 5.32
C GLU A 12 -11.42 -4.20 6.58
N ILE A 13 -10.25 -3.92 7.18
CA ILE A 13 -9.83 -4.56 8.43
C ILE A 13 -10.81 -4.23 9.55
N ASN A 14 -11.19 -2.95 9.74
CA ASN A 14 -12.16 -2.58 10.77
C ASN A 14 -13.51 -3.27 10.55
N THR A 15 -13.99 -3.37 9.32
CA THR A 15 -15.24 -4.08 9.00
C THR A 15 -15.16 -5.54 9.44
N PHE A 16 -14.05 -6.21 9.15
CA PHE A 16 -13.81 -7.58 9.62
C PHE A 16 -13.73 -7.68 11.15
N LEU A 17 -12.97 -6.80 11.80
CA LEU A 17 -12.77 -6.81 13.25
C LEU A 17 -14.07 -6.54 14.02
N LYS A 18 -14.91 -5.62 13.54
CA LYS A 18 -16.23 -5.33 14.13
C LYS A 18 -17.10 -6.57 14.20
N ILE A 19 -17.13 -7.36 13.13
CA ILE A 19 -17.86 -8.63 13.07
C ILE A 19 -17.21 -9.66 13.99
N LYS A 20 -15.88 -9.83 13.88
CA LYS A 20 -15.12 -10.84 14.64
C LYS A 20 -15.20 -10.63 16.15
N ASN A 21 -15.21 -9.38 16.58
CA ASN A 21 -15.24 -8.97 17.99
C ASN A 21 -16.66 -8.68 18.50
N ASN A 22 -17.70 -8.75 17.64
CA ASN A 22 -19.08 -8.37 17.97
C ASN A 22 -19.21 -6.93 18.53
N THR A 23 -18.52 -5.97 17.89
CA THR A 23 -18.44 -4.56 18.30
C THR A 23 -18.72 -3.63 17.11
N PRO A 24 -19.98 -3.53 16.63
CA PRO A 24 -20.31 -2.88 15.34
C PRO A 24 -19.96 -1.39 15.26
N ASN A 25 -19.85 -0.71 16.40
CA ASN A 25 -19.61 0.74 16.48
C ASN A 25 -18.19 1.11 16.91
N GLU A 26 -17.27 0.14 16.98
CA GLU A 26 -15.91 0.38 17.47
C GLU A 26 -14.88 0.04 16.39
N ASP A 27 -14.09 1.04 15.99
CA ASP A 27 -12.90 0.80 15.19
C ASP A 27 -11.74 0.38 16.09
N LYS A 28 -11.05 -0.68 15.71
CA LYS A 28 -9.91 -1.24 16.46
C LYS A 28 -8.58 -0.94 15.79
N ILE A 29 -8.56 -0.61 14.50
CA ILE A 29 -7.35 -0.21 13.80
C ILE A 29 -7.47 1.22 13.29
N VAL A 30 -6.40 2.01 13.46
CA VAL A 30 -6.33 3.40 13.00
C VAL A 30 -5.15 3.61 12.05
N LEU A 31 -5.39 4.34 10.95
CA LEU A 31 -4.32 4.81 10.08
C LEU A 31 -3.58 5.94 10.80
N SER A 32 -2.33 5.72 11.18
CA SER A 32 -1.56 6.67 12.00
C SER A 32 -0.05 6.49 11.82
N SER A 33 0.74 7.50 12.17
CA SER A 33 2.15 7.29 12.45
C SER A 33 2.33 6.48 13.74
N ILE A 34 3.48 5.85 13.91
CA ILE A 34 3.78 5.11 15.14
C ILE A 34 4.09 6.09 16.28
N ALA A 35 4.94 7.07 15.99
CA ALA A 35 5.45 8.02 16.97
C ALA A 35 5.40 9.47 16.48
N SER A 36 5.57 10.38 17.43
CA SER A 36 5.70 11.82 17.29
C SER A 36 6.74 12.31 18.32
N GLU A 37 7.06 13.60 18.33
CA GLU A 37 7.92 14.19 19.36
C GLU A 37 7.37 13.98 20.79
N SER A 38 6.04 13.85 20.94
CA SER A 38 5.38 13.54 22.21
C SER A 38 5.34 12.05 22.58
N GLY A 39 5.90 11.18 21.74
CA GLY A 39 5.90 9.72 21.94
C GLY A 39 4.90 8.99 21.05
N LEU A 40 4.41 7.85 21.54
CA LEU A 40 3.51 6.95 20.80
C LEU A 40 2.19 7.65 20.42
N VAL A 41 1.82 7.58 19.14
CA VAL A 41 0.61 8.23 18.59
C VAL A 41 -0.58 7.27 18.55
N ILE A 42 -0.32 5.97 18.41
CA ILE A 42 -1.36 4.94 18.34
C ILE A 42 -2.19 5.01 19.64
N PRO A 43 -3.53 5.15 19.56
CA PRO A 43 -4.39 5.20 20.74
C PRO A 43 -4.26 3.95 21.61
N ASN A 44 -4.57 4.10 22.90
CA ASN A 44 -4.61 2.96 23.82
C ASN A 44 -5.72 1.98 23.41
N LYS A 45 -5.48 0.68 23.58
CA LYS A 45 -6.39 -0.43 23.21
C LYS A 45 -6.75 -0.44 21.74
N SER A 46 -5.79 -0.08 20.89
CA SER A 46 -5.96 -0.01 19.45
C SER A 46 -4.75 -0.59 18.71
N LEU A 47 -5.00 -1.02 17.48
CA LEU A 47 -3.99 -1.31 16.48
C LEU A 47 -3.68 -0.02 15.69
N GLY A 48 -2.42 0.21 15.33
CA GLY A 48 -2.02 1.24 14.38
C GLY A 48 -1.61 0.60 13.06
N LEU A 49 -2.14 1.09 11.93
CA LEU A 49 -1.62 0.83 10.60
C LEU A 49 -0.73 2.00 10.19
N SER A 50 0.55 1.74 9.99
CA SER A 50 1.54 2.76 9.64
C SER A 50 2.31 2.38 8.38
N LEU A 51 2.52 3.34 7.48
CA LEU A 51 3.45 3.18 6.36
C LEU A 51 4.87 3.41 6.86
N ILE A 52 5.76 2.45 6.63
CA ILE A 52 7.14 2.50 7.15
C ILE A 52 8.20 2.52 6.06
N ASN A 53 7.87 2.07 4.84
CA ASN A 53 8.75 2.17 3.68
C ASN A 53 7.95 2.11 2.36
N ILE A 54 8.52 2.65 1.29
CA ILE A 54 7.99 2.60 -0.08
C ILE A 54 9.12 2.19 -1.03
N GLU A 55 8.86 1.22 -1.89
CA GLU A 55 9.76 0.81 -2.96
C GLU A 55 9.04 0.80 -4.30
N GLU A 56 9.72 1.26 -5.35
CA GLU A 56 9.24 1.09 -6.72
C GLU A 56 9.60 -0.32 -7.22
N GLU A 57 8.61 -1.05 -7.76
CA GLU A 57 8.87 -2.32 -8.42
C GLU A 57 9.28 -2.06 -9.87
N ARG A 58 10.59 -2.03 -10.12
CA ARG A 58 11.14 -1.86 -11.46
C ARG A 58 11.09 -3.18 -12.23
N VAL A 59 10.13 -3.30 -13.13
CA VAL A 59 10.16 -4.36 -14.14
C VAL A 59 11.05 -3.88 -15.28
N PHE A 60 12.19 -4.55 -15.46
CA PHE A 60 13.21 -4.21 -16.46
C PHE A 60 12.76 -4.57 -17.88
N LYS A 61 11.59 -4.12 -18.36
CA LYS A 61 11.08 -4.33 -19.74
C LYS A 61 9.69 -3.70 -19.99
N GLU A 62 9.54 -2.39 -19.85
CA GLU A 62 8.51 -1.68 -20.63
C GLU A 62 9.20 -0.56 -21.40
N GLN A 63 9.67 -0.91 -22.59
CA GLN A 63 9.96 0.08 -23.62
C GLN A 63 8.67 0.90 -23.77
N ARG A 64 8.78 2.24 -23.67
CA ARG A 64 7.67 3.17 -23.92
C ARG A 64 6.84 2.65 -25.09
N ALA A 65 5.61 2.23 -24.82
CA ALA A 65 4.74 1.72 -25.85
C ALA A 65 4.31 2.91 -26.71
N ALA A 66 5.02 3.10 -27.82
CA ALA A 66 4.67 4.06 -28.85
C ALA A 66 3.57 3.43 -29.70
N TYR A 67 2.34 3.88 -29.54
CA TYR A 67 1.23 3.46 -30.40
C TYR A 67 1.02 4.51 -31.50
N LEU A 68 0.80 4.05 -32.74
CA LEU A 68 0.28 4.89 -33.81
C LEU A 68 -1.23 5.00 -33.62
N ASN A 69 -1.75 6.20 -33.43
CA ASN A 69 -3.20 6.41 -33.52
C ASN A 69 -3.66 6.46 -34.99
N ASP A 70 -4.96 6.29 -35.23
CA ASP A 70 -5.60 6.32 -36.55
C ASP A 70 -5.32 7.60 -37.37
N ASN A 71 -4.87 8.68 -36.69
CA ASN A 71 -4.47 9.95 -37.32
C ASN A 71 -2.97 10.03 -37.67
N GLY A 72 -2.22 8.91 -37.61
CA GLY A 72 -0.79 8.87 -37.92
C GLY A 72 0.13 9.55 -36.89
N LYS A 73 -0.40 9.95 -35.73
CA LYS A 73 0.39 10.53 -34.63
C LYS A 73 0.85 9.43 -33.67
N THR A 74 2.13 9.44 -33.32
CA THR A 74 2.69 8.57 -32.28
C THR A 74 2.32 9.13 -30.91
N GLN A 75 1.58 8.35 -30.11
CA GLN A 75 1.37 8.65 -28.69
C GLN A 75 2.25 7.73 -27.85
N SER A 76 3.02 8.34 -26.96
CA SER A 76 3.79 7.63 -25.93
C SER A 76 3.06 7.72 -24.61
N TYR A 77 2.79 6.58 -23.99
CA TYR A 77 2.24 6.52 -22.64
C TYR A 77 3.35 6.24 -21.63
N ASN A 78 3.22 6.81 -20.43
CA ASN A 78 4.07 6.42 -19.31
C ASN A 78 3.67 5.01 -18.85
N PRO A 79 4.66 4.13 -18.56
CA PRO A 79 4.41 2.74 -18.16
C PRO A 79 3.64 2.66 -16.84
N GLU A 80 3.13 1.47 -16.52
CA GLU A 80 2.39 1.23 -15.29
C GLU A 80 3.27 1.49 -14.06
N LEU A 81 2.79 2.31 -13.11
CA LEU A 81 3.49 2.52 -11.84
C LEU A 81 3.15 1.37 -10.88
N ARG A 82 4.20 0.64 -10.46
CA ARG A 82 4.11 -0.45 -9.49
C ARG A 82 4.85 -0.07 -8.23
N LEU A 83 4.13 -0.02 -7.11
CA LEU A 83 4.69 0.31 -5.80
C LEU A 83 4.55 -0.86 -4.83
N ASN A 84 5.56 -1.03 -4.01
CA ASN A 84 5.58 -1.87 -2.83
C ASN A 84 5.53 -0.96 -1.60
N LEU A 85 4.42 -1.00 -0.87
CA LEU A 85 4.24 -0.27 0.39
C LEU A 85 4.47 -1.24 1.55
N TYR A 86 5.36 -0.90 2.47
CA TYR A 86 5.59 -1.70 3.67
C TYR A 86 4.76 -1.10 4.80
N ILE A 87 3.76 -1.83 5.27
CA ILE A 87 2.86 -1.38 6.32
C ILE A 87 3.07 -2.18 7.61
N LEU A 88 3.22 -1.49 8.72
CA LEU A 88 3.33 -2.10 10.04
C LEU A 88 2.00 -2.02 10.76
N ILE A 89 1.50 -3.16 11.21
CA ILE A 89 0.35 -3.24 12.11
C ILE A 89 0.88 -3.41 13.52
N THR A 90 0.73 -2.39 14.35
CA THR A 90 1.31 -2.33 15.70
C THR A 90 0.20 -2.41 16.74
N SER A 91 0.39 -3.22 17.79
CA SER A 91 -0.59 -3.42 18.86
C SER A 91 -0.25 -2.58 20.09
N ASN A 92 -1.03 -1.51 20.34
CA ASN A 92 -0.92 -0.70 21.55
C ASN A 92 -1.96 -1.12 22.61
N PHE A 93 -1.69 -2.26 23.25
CA PHE A 93 -2.49 -2.77 24.38
C PHE A 93 -1.57 -2.90 25.59
N GLN A 94 -1.21 -1.75 26.13
CA GLN A 94 -0.36 -1.60 27.30
C GLN A 94 -1.06 -0.71 28.33
N ASP A 95 -2.30 -1.04 28.72
CA ASP A 95 -3.06 -0.27 29.69
C ASP A 95 -2.30 -0.15 31.03
N LYS A 96 -1.58 0.97 31.17
CA LYS A 96 -0.70 1.26 32.31
C LYS A 96 -1.47 1.51 33.61
N LEU A 97 -2.80 1.60 33.53
CA LEU A 97 -3.67 1.87 34.67
C LEU A 97 -4.20 0.58 35.33
N LYS A 98 -3.98 -0.58 34.73
CA LYS A 98 -4.36 -1.87 35.33
C LYS A 98 -3.23 -2.42 36.20
N GLU A 99 -3.59 -2.95 37.36
CA GLU A 99 -2.66 -3.65 38.25
C GLU A 99 -2.11 -4.94 37.59
N ASP A 100 -2.91 -5.60 36.76
CA ASP A 100 -2.51 -6.75 35.94
C ASP A 100 -2.50 -6.37 34.44
N PRO A 101 -1.31 -6.26 33.81
CA PRO A 101 -1.20 -5.93 32.39
C PRO A 101 -1.40 -7.14 31.46
N THR A 102 -1.51 -8.36 32.00
CA THR A 102 -1.49 -9.59 31.18
C THR A 102 -2.71 -9.73 30.27
N ASP A 103 -3.88 -9.31 30.74
CA ASP A 103 -5.13 -9.38 29.97
C ASP A 103 -5.12 -8.46 28.76
N ASP A 104 -4.57 -7.25 28.90
CA ASP A 104 -4.52 -6.27 27.82
C ASP A 104 -3.53 -6.70 26.73
N TYR A 105 -2.34 -7.16 27.14
CA TYR A 105 -1.36 -7.70 26.21
C TYR A 105 -1.91 -8.89 25.40
N ARG A 106 -2.57 -9.84 26.08
CA ARG A 106 -3.21 -10.99 25.41
C ARG A 106 -4.30 -10.54 24.45
N GLU A 107 -5.06 -9.51 24.79
CA GLU A 107 -6.05 -8.94 23.89
C GLU A 107 -5.41 -8.34 22.63
N GLY A 108 -4.32 -7.57 22.79
CA GLY A 108 -3.54 -7.08 21.65
C GLY A 108 -3.04 -8.20 20.73
N LEU A 109 -2.56 -9.31 21.28
CA LEU A 109 -2.15 -10.48 20.50
C LEU A 109 -3.31 -11.15 19.75
N LYS A 110 -4.51 -11.21 20.35
CA LYS A 110 -5.71 -11.69 19.64
C LYS A 110 -6.08 -10.78 18.48
N GLN A 111 -5.99 -9.46 18.68
CA GLN A 111 -6.30 -8.50 17.62
C GLN A 111 -5.28 -8.59 16.46
N LEU A 112 -3.98 -8.75 16.74
CA LEU A 112 -2.99 -9.06 15.70
C LEU A 112 -3.31 -10.37 14.97
N SER A 113 -3.69 -11.41 15.70
CA SER A 113 -4.07 -12.70 15.12
C SER A 113 -5.29 -12.56 14.19
N ASN A 114 -6.26 -11.72 14.54
CA ASN A 114 -7.42 -11.44 13.69
C ASN A 114 -7.04 -10.69 12.41
N VAL A 115 -6.08 -9.74 12.46
CA VAL A 115 -5.58 -9.08 11.25
C VAL A 115 -4.84 -10.07 10.34
N ILE A 116 -4.05 -10.99 10.92
CA ILE A 116 -3.43 -12.07 10.15
C ILE A 116 -4.50 -12.94 9.49
N LEU A 117 -5.53 -13.34 10.23
CA LEU A 117 -6.64 -14.14 9.72
C LEU A 117 -7.38 -13.42 8.58
N PHE A 118 -7.61 -12.11 8.71
CA PHE A 118 -8.21 -11.30 7.66
C PHE A 118 -7.42 -11.41 6.35
N PHE A 119 -6.12 -11.13 6.38
CA PHE A 119 -5.29 -11.23 5.18
C PHE A 119 -5.12 -12.66 4.67
N GLN A 120 -5.14 -13.68 5.56
CA GLN A 120 -5.19 -15.08 5.13
C GLN A 120 -6.50 -15.42 4.39
N SER A 121 -7.61 -14.80 4.77
CA SER A 121 -8.91 -15.02 4.11
C SER A 121 -9.06 -14.27 2.80
N LYS A 122 -8.44 -13.08 2.68
CA LYS A 122 -8.46 -12.25 1.47
C LYS A 122 -7.22 -11.35 1.45
N ASN A 123 -6.31 -11.65 0.53
CA ASN A 123 -5.09 -10.86 0.33
C ASN A 123 -5.00 -10.17 -1.04
N VAL A 124 -5.96 -10.41 -1.94
CA VAL A 124 -6.02 -9.78 -3.26
C VAL A 124 -7.29 -8.97 -3.36
N PHE A 125 -7.14 -7.66 -3.60
CA PHE A 125 -8.22 -6.72 -3.76
C PHE A 125 -8.17 -6.14 -5.16
N THR A 126 -9.30 -6.21 -5.85
CA THR A 126 -9.51 -5.63 -7.18
C THR A 126 -10.83 -4.87 -7.18
N ASN A 127 -11.05 -4.04 -8.20
CA ASN A 127 -12.31 -3.33 -8.34
C ASN A 127 -13.52 -4.28 -8.43
N GLU A 128 -13.36 -5.50 -8.96
CA GLU A 128 -14.46 -6.47 -9.06
C GLU A 128 -14.84 -7.10 -7.70
N ASN A 129 -13.86 -7.35 -6.83
CA ASN A 129 -14.09 -8.07 -5.57
C ASN A 129 -14.14 -7.16 -4.33
N SER A 130 -13.90 -5.86 -4.51
CA SER A 130 -13.82 -4.86 -3.44
C SER A 130 -14.51 -3.56 -3.91
N PRO A 131 -15.85 -3.47 -3.82
CA PRO A 131 -16.59 -2.30 -4.30
C PRO A 131 -16.17 -0.98 -3.64
N LEU A 132 -15.72 -1.02 -2.37
CA LEU A 132 -15.18 0.15 -1.68
C LEU A 132 -13.91 0.68 -2.37
N LEU A 133 -13.02 -0.19 -2.87
CA LEU A 133 -11.83 0.22 -3.61
C LEU A 133 -12.23 0.96 -4.90
N ALA A 134 -13.17 0.40 -5.65
CA ALA A 134 -13.67 0.99 -6.89
C ALA A 134 -14.31 2.36 -6.68
N SER A 135 -15.00 2.55 -5.55
CA SER A 135 -15.59 3.83 -5.14
C SER A 135 -14.52 4.87 -4.77
N LEU A 136 -13.46 4.44 -4.08
CA LEU A 136 -12.42 5.34 -3.57
C LEU A 136 -11.40 5.77 -4.64
N ASP A 137 -10.88 4.85 -5.45
CA ASP A 137 -9.98 5.17 -6.57
C ASP A 137 -10.01 4.06 -7.64
N PRO A 138 -10.81 4.21 -8.72
CA PRO A 138 -10.93 3.19 -9.75
C PRO A 138 -9.65 2.97 -10.56
N ASN A 139 -8.64 3.86 -10.45
CA ASN A 139 -7.37 3.71 -11.15
C ASN A 139 -6.44 2.70 -10.46
N ILE A 140 -6.74 2.33 -9.21
CA ILE A 140 -6.04 1.27 -8.50
C ILE A 140 -6.65 -0.05 -8.96
N GLN A 141 -5.93 -0.77 -9.82
CA GLN A 141 -6.44 -2.00 -10.43
C GLN A 141 -6.43 -3.15 -9.43
N LYS A 142 -5.33 -3.26 -8.70
CA LYS A 142 -5.03 -4.43 -7.89
C LYS A 142 -4.13 -4.07 -6.72
N ILE A 143 -4.51 -4.56 -5.55
CA ILE A 143 -3.71 -4.55 -4.34
C ILE A 143 -3.48 -6.00 -3.94
N ILE A 144 -2.23 -6.38 -3.74
CA ILE A 144 -1.84 -7.70 -3.22
C ILE A 144 -1.10 -7.49 -1.91
N VAL A 145 -1.55 -8.16 -0.86
CA VAL A 145 -0.95 -8.07 0.48
C VAL A 145 -0.22 -9.37 0.81
N GLU A 146 1.02 -9.26 1.25
CA GLU A 146 1.88 -10.40 1.58
C GLU A 146 2.50 -10.17 2.95
N LEU A 147 2.49 -11.19 3.81
CA LEU A 147 3.18 -11.12 5.09
C LEU A 147 4.69 -10.99 4.83
N TYR A 148 5.33 -10.05 5.51
CA TYR A 148 6.75 -9.78 5.38
C TYR A 148 7.40 -9.85 6.76
N SER A 149 8.56 -10.49 6.84
CA SER A 149 9.28 -10.70 8.10
C SER A 149 10.59 -9.95 8.09
N TYR A 150 10.82 -9.17 9.15
CA TYR A 150 12.13 -8.59 9.42
C TYR A 150 13.11 -9.62 9.97
N SER A 151 14.41 -9.37 9.75
CA SER A 151 15.43 -9.91 10.64
C SER A 151 15.34 -9.21 12.02
N PHE A 152 15.81 -9.86 13.08
CA PHE A 152 15.84 -9.23 14.40
C PHE A 152 16.66 -7.93 14.42
N GLU A 153 17.70 -7.84 13.60
CA GLU A 153 18.51 -6.63 13.43
C GLU A 153 17.71 -5.49 12.78
N GLN A 154 16.99 -5.77 11.68
CA GLN A 154 16.14 -4.78 11.02
C GLN A 154 15.04 -4.29 11.98
N LEU A 155 14.42 -5.21 12.73
CA LEU A 155 13.41 -4.89 13.73
C LEU A 155 14.00 -3.98 14.82
N TYR A 156 15.17 -4.33 15.36
CA TYR A 156 15.85 -3.53 16.37
C TYR A 156 16.19 -2.12 15.86
N ASN A 157 16.77 -2.02 14.66
CA ASN A 157 17.13 -0.75 14.03
C ASN A 157 15.89 0.10 13.80
N PHE A 158 14.81 -0.49 13.29
CA PHE A 158 13.55 0.20 13.07
C PHE A 158 13.00 0.83 14.36
N TRP A 159 12.82 0.03 15.42
CA TRP A 159 12.29 0.54 16.68
C TRP A 159 13.23 1.53 17.38
N SER A 160 14.55 1.40 17.17
CA SER A 160 15.52 2.38 17.64
C SER A 160 15.36 3.74 16.94
N VAL A 161 15.12 3.75 15.62
CA VAL A 161 14.87 4.98 14.85
C VAL A 161 13.54 5.64 15.22
N VAL A 162 12.49 4.83 15.46
CA VAL A 162 11.18 5.35 15.89
C VAL A 162 11.28 6.04 17.26
N GLY A 163 12.22 5.62 18.12
CA GLY A 163 12.46 6.26 19.42
C GLY A 163 11.41 5.95 20.48
N THR A 164 10.52 4.98 20.24
CA THR A 164 9.54 4.50 21.23
C THR A 164 9.91 3.12 21.75
N LYS A 165 9.30 2.72 22.86
CA LYS A 165 9.39 1.32 23.32
C LYS A 165 8.81 0.39 22.25
N TYR A 166 9.43 -0.77 22.10
CA TYR A 166 8.94 -1.84 21.23
C TYR A 166 7.50 -2.23 21.60
N LEU A 167 6.68 -2.42 20.57
CA LEU A 167 5.34 -2.98 20.67
C LEU A 167 5.23 -4.22 19.77
N PRO A 168 4.40 -5.22 20.13
CA PRO A 168 4.09 -6.32 19.23
C PRO A 168 3.55 -5.80 17.91
N SER A 169 4.09 -6.30 16.80
CA SER A 169 3.71 -5.83 15.47
C SER A 169 3.88 -6.91 14.40
N VAL A 170 3.11 -6.80 13.31
CA VAL A 170 3.29 -7.59 12.09
C VAL A 170 3.48 -6.67 10.89
N LEU A 171 4.35 -7.07 9.97
CA LEU A 171 4.69 -6.28 8.79
C LEU A 171 4.11 -6.95 7.54
N TYR A 172 3.53 -6.14 6.67
CA TYR A 172 3.02 -6.57 5.38
C TYR A 172 3.64 -5.76 4.25
N LYS A 173 3.90 -6.44 3.14
CA LYS A 173 4.21 -5.83 1.86
C LYS A 173 2.91 -5.73 1.04
N VAL A 174 2.55 -4.53 0.65
CA VAL A 174 1.38 -4.21 -0.18
C VAL A 174 1.88 -3.86 -1.57
N ARG A 175 1.66 -4.74 -2.54
CA ARG A 175 1.93 -4.48 -3.95
C ARG A 175 0.72 -3.80 -4.57
N MET A 176 0.93 -2.62 -5.12
CA MET A 176 -0.11 -1.82 -5.74
C MET A 176 0.18 -1.65 -7.23
N LEU A 177 -0.80 -2.01 -8.05
CA LEU A 177 -0.79 -1.80 -9.50
C LEU A 177 -1.80 -0.70 -9.86
N ARG A 178 -1.34 0.29 -10.63
CA ARG A 178 -2.15 1.45 -11.02
C ARG A 178 -2.01 1.74 -12.52
N PHE A 179 -3.09 2.19 -13.14
CA PHE A 179 -3.02 2.87 -14.43
C PHE A 179 -2.39 4.28 -14.27
N GLN A 180 -1.36 4.58 -15.06
CA GLN A 180 -0.91 5.95 -15.24
C GLN A 180 -1.77 6.59 -16.34
N GLY A 181 -2.70 7.48 -15.99
CA GLY A 181 -3.48 8.24 -16.97
C GLY A 181 -2.56 8.99 -17.93
N GLY A 182 -2.82 8.87 -19.24
CA GLY A 182 -1.96 9.40 -20.29
C GLY A 182 -1.88 10.93 -20.27
N SER A 183 -0.86 11.47 -19.60
CA SER A 183 -0.29 12.75 -20.00
C SER A 183 0.52 12.51 -21.27
N VAL A 184 0.01 13.01 -22.40
CA VAL A 184 0.71 12.96 -23.70
C VAL A 184 2.03 13.71 -23.54
N ASP A 185 3.14 12.99 -23.41
CA ASP A 185 4.43 13.62 -23.10
C ASP A 185 5.04 14.34 -24.31
N THR A 186 4.66 14.03 -25.55
CA THR A 186 5.14 14.76 -26.74
C THR A 186 4.33 14.41 -28.00
N GLU A 187 3.82 15.40 -28.73
CA GLU A 187 3.52 15.23 -30.16
C GLU A 187 4.84 15.22 -30.92
N LEU A 188 5.42 14.05 -31.18
CA LEU A 188 6.56 13.96 -32.09
C LEU A 188 6.03 14.07 -33.54
N PRO A 189 6.53 15.01 -34.35
CA PRO A 189 6.21 15.03 -35.77
C PRO A 189 6.73 13.74 -36.39
N VAL A 190 5.90 13.09 -37.23
CA VAL A 190 6.36 12.00 -38.07
C VAL A 190 7.47 12.55 -38.96
N ALA A 191 8.67 11.98 -38.87
CA ALA A 191 9.74 12.30 -39.82
C ALA A 191 9.22 11.94 -41.22
N SER A 192 8.96 12.97 -42.04
CA SER A 192 8.60 12.80 -43.43
C SER A 192 9.70 12.00 -44.12
N GLY A 193 9.29 10.96 -44.86
CA GLY A 193 10.20 10.05 -45.53
C GLY A 193 11.27 10.80 -46.33
N VAL A 194 12.50 10.34 -46.21
CA VAL A 194 13.58 10.79 -47.10
C VAL A 194 13.25 10.29 -48.49
N ASP A 195 12.84 11.19 -49.38
CA ASP A 195 12.73 10.92 -50.81
C ASP A 195 14.13 10.63 -51.37
N LEU A 196 14.42 9.35 -51.62
CA LEU A 196 15.65 8.89 -52.28
C LEU A 196 15.60 9.00 -53.82
N ASN A 197 14.87 9.97 -54.35
CA ASN A 197 14.77 10.19 -55.80
C ASN A 197 15.35 11.55 -56.18
N ASN A 198 16.68 11.64 -56.28
CA ASN A 198 17.35 12.26 -57.43
C ASN A 198 18.87 12.23 -57.29
N SER A 199 19.49 11.24 -57.94
CA SER A 199 20.82 11.40 -58.51
C SER A 199 20.96 10.48 -59.72
N THR A 200 20.26 10.84 -60.80
CA THR A 200 20.66 10.46 -62.15
C THR A 200 21.89 11.27 -62.56
N VAL A 201 22.99 10.55 -62.79
CA VAL A 201 23.95 10.69 -63.90
C VAL A 201 24.21 12.09 -64.45
N ASN A 202 25.44 12.56 -64.28
CA ASN A 202 26.31 13.03 -65.36
C ASN A 202 27.78 12.88 -64.95
#